data_AF-A0A527ZUB5-F1
#
_entry.id   AF-A0A527ZUB5-F1
#
_cell.length_a   1.000
_cell.length_b   1.000
_cell.length_c   1.000
_cell.angle_alpha   90.00
_cell.angle_beta   90.00
_cell.angle_gamma   90.00
#
_symmetry.space_group_name_H-M   'P 1'
#
loop_
_entity.id
_entity.type
_entity.pdbx_description
1 polymer ?
#
loop_
_entity_poly.entity_id
_entity_poly.type
_entity_poly.pdbx_seq_one_letter_code
_entity_poly.pdbx_strand_id
1 'polypeptide(L)'
;MQQPKVADKNTPYWWEAAPVKPLPPQPLAKTLDVAIVGAGYAGLSAGLVLAREGRSVAAFDAMNPGEGASTRNGGITSGSIRLDYATITRRFGEEKAM
;
A
#
# COMPACT_ATOMS: atom_id res chain seq x y z
N MET A 1 6.74 -35.36 -5.34
CA MET A 1 6.57 -34.33 -4.30
C MET A 1 5.25 -33.63 -4.56
N GLN A 2 4.34 -33.58 -3.59
CA GLN A 2 3.02 -32.97 -3.75
C GLN A 2 3.15 -31.45 -3.60
N GLN A 3 2.60 -30.67 -4.52
CA GLN A 3 2.66 -29.21 -4.42
C GLN A 3 1.83 -28.76 -3.19
N PRO A 4 2.33 -27.77 -2.42
CA PRO A 4 1.58 -27.22 -1.29
C PRO A 4 0.26 -26.60 -1.76
N LYS A 5 -0.81 -26.74 -0.98
CA LYS A 5 -2.09 -26.12 -1.33
C LYS A 5 -1.96 -24.61 -1.21
N VAL A 6 -2.72 -23.85 -2.00
CA VAL A 6 -2.74 -22.37 -1.91
C VAL A 6 -3.05 -21.90 -0.48
N ALA A 7 -3.91 -22.62 0.23
CA ALA A 7 -4.26 -22.36 1.64
C ALA A 7 -3.08 -22.47 2.62
N ASP A 8 -1.99 -23.12 2.23
CA ASP A 8 -0.81 -23.32 3.08
C ASP A 8 0.22 -22.19 2.90
N LYS A 9 0.00 -21.26 1.95
CA LYS A 9 0.89 -20.11 1.69
C LYS A 9 0.46 -18.90 2.53
N ASN A 10 1.46 -18.20 3.09
CA ASN A 10 1.25 -16.93 3.80
C ASN A 10 1.45 -15.69 2.91
N THR A 11 1.53 -15.88 1.59
CA THR A 11 1.68 -14.81 0.60
C THR A 11 0.40 -14.64 -0.22
N PRO A 12 0.11 -13.42 -0.71
CA PRO A 12 -1.05 -13.22 -1.57
C PRO A 12 -0.96 -14.01 -2.87
N TYR A 13 -2.08 -14.63 -3.27
CA TYR A 13 -2.15 -15.43 -4.51
C TYR A 13 -1.68 -14.65 -5.76
N TRP A 14 -2.04 -13.36 -5.86
CA TRP A 14 -1.65 -12.53 -7.01
C TRP A 14 -0.14 -12.26 -7.11
N TRP A 15 0.65 -12.52 -6.06
CA TRP A 15 2.12 -12.45 -6.16
C TRP A 15 2.71 -13.55 -7.02
N GLU A 16 1.96 -14.61 -7.36
CA GLU A 16 2.41 -15.62 -8.33
C GLU A 16 2.54 -15.02 -9.74
N ALA A 17 1.61 -14.13 -10.12
CA ALA A 17 1.64 -13.44 -11.41
C ALA A 17 2.45 -12.14 -11.37
N ALA A 18 2.49 -11.46 -10.23
CA ALA A 18 3.17 -10.19 -10.03
C ALA A 18 4.02 -10.24 -8.75
N PRO A 19 5.18 -10.95 -8.77
CA PRO A 19 6.02 -11.09 -7.59
C PRO A 19 6.62 -9.75 -7.17
N VAL A 20 6.88 -9.61 -5.88
CA VAL A 20 7.66 -8.50 -5.34
C VAL A 20 9.05 -8.51 -5.98
N LYS A 21 9.45 -7.38 -6.54
CA LYS A 21 10.75 -7.21 -7.20
C LYS A 21 11.62 -6.28 -6.36
N PRO A 22 12.71 -6.80 -5.78
CA PRO A 22 13.71 -5.94 -5.16
C PRO A 22 14.28 -4.97 -6.17
N LEU A 23 14.46 -3.72 -5.73
CA LEU A 23 15.20 -2.74 -6.51
C LEU A 23 16.67 -2.76 -6.11
N PRO A 24 17.60 -2.54 -7.05
CA PRO A 24 18.99 -2.38 -6.71
C PRO A 24 19.16 -1.16 -5.79
N PRO A 25 20.10 -1.19 -4.84
CA PRO A 25 20.43 -0.02 -4.04
C PRO A 25 20.78 1.17 -4.93
N GLN A 26 20.20 2.32 -4.62
CA GLN A 26 20.46 3.58 -5.32
C GLN A 26 21.32 4.48 -4.43
N PRO A 27 22.28 5.23 -4.99
CA PRO A 27 23.00 6.23 -4.24
C PRO A 27 22.02 7.29 -3.69
N LEU A 28 22.22 7.65 -2.42
CA LEU A 28 21.39 8.67 -1.77
C LEU A 28 21.77 10.06 -2.30
N ALA A 29 20.79 10.76 -2.88
CA ALA A 29 20.93 12.17 -3.17
C ALA A 29 21.08 12.97 -1.86
N LYS A 30 22.07 13.86 -1.80
CA LYS A 30 22.28 14.73 -0.62
C LYS A 30 21.19 15.79 -0.47
N THR A 31 20.55 16.16 -1.58
CA THR A 31 19.53 17.20 -1.64
C THR A 31 18.41 16.74 -2.57
N LEU A 32 17.16 16.94 -2.13
CA LEU A 32 15.93 16.63 -2.86
C LEU A 32 14.90 17.70 -2.50
N ASP A 33 13.97 17.99 -3.41
CA ASP A 33 12.82 18.84 -3.10
C ASP A 33 11.86 18.14 -2.12
N VAL A 34 11.68 16.82 -2.28
CA VAL A 34 10.78 16.01 -1.42
C VAL A 34 11.37 14.64 -1.12
N ALA A 35 11.36 14.27 0.17
CA ALA A 35 11.59 12.90 0.63
C ALA A 35 10.26 12.24 1.02
N ILE A 36 9.99 11.06 0.48
CA ILE A 36 8.77 10.29 0.76
C ILE A 36 9.14 9.12 1.66
N VAL A 37 8.46 8.99 2.80
CA VAL A 37 8.61 7.84 3.71
C VAL A 37 7.47 6.86 3.45
N GLY A 38 7.82 5.68 2.93
CA GLY A 38 6.91 4.62 2.51
C GLY A 38 6.73 4.55 1.00
N ALA A 39 7.18 3.45 0.38
CA ALA A 39 7.03 3.11 -1.03
C ALA A 39 5.78 2.25 -1.29
N GLY A 40 4.69 2.53 -0.57
CA GLY A 40 3.35 2.00 -0.88
C GLY A 40 2.66 2.79 -2.00
N TYR A 41 1.46 2.36 -2.39
CA TYR A 41 0.65 3.02 -3.43
C TYR A 41 0.44 4.51 -3.16
N ALA A 42 0.16 4.90 -1.92
CA ALA A 42 -0.06 6.30 -1.55
C ALA A 42 1.21 7.15 -1.74
N GLY A 43 2.34 6.69 -1.20
CA GLY A 43 3.63 7.36 -1.32
C GLY A 43 4.11 7.45 -2.77
N LEU A 44 4.02 6.34 -3.52
CA LEU A 44 4.41 6.32 -4.94
C LEU A 44 3.48 7.18 -5.81
N SER A 45 2.19 7.24 -5.50
CA SER A 45 1.25 8.13 -6.20
C SER A 45 1.58 9.60 -5.95
N ALA A 46 1.88 9.97 -4.70
CA ALA A 46 2.33 11.32 -4.37
C ALA A 46 3.65 11.66 -5.09
N GLY A 47 4.61 10.74 -5.08
CA GLY A 47 5.89 10.91 -5.77
C GLY A 47 5.75 11.06 -7.27
N LEU A 48 4.86 10.30 -7.90
CA LEU A 48 4.57 10.41 -9.33
C LEU A 48 4.01 11.79 -9.69
N VAL A 49 3.08 12.32 -8.89
CA VAL A 49 2.52 13.66 -9.10
C VAL A 49 3.60 14.73 -8.95
N LEU A 50 4.39 14.68 -7.87
CA LEU A 50 5.46 15.65 -7.62
C LEU A 50 6.56 15.61 -8.69
N ALA A 51 6.95 14.43 -9.13
CA ALA A 51 7.95 14.27 -10.19
C ALA A 51 7.46 14.82 -11.53
N ARG A 52 6.16 14.68 -11.85
CA ARG A 52 5.54 15.28 -13.04
C ARG A 52 5.54 16.80 -13.01
N GLU A 53 5.47 17.39 -11.82
CA GLU A 53 5.61 18.83 -11.59
C GLU A 53 7.09 19.29 -11.51
N GLY A 54 8.03 18.45 -11.93
CA GLY A 54 9.46 18.80 -12.04
C GLY A 54 10.21 18.82 -10.70
N ARG A 55 9.64 18.27 -9.63
CA ARG A 55 10.34 18.13 -8.34
C ARG A 55 11.30 16.93 -8.36
N SER A 56 12.44 17.10 -7.74
CA SER A 56 13.35 16.00 -7.37
C SER A 56 12.79 15.26 -6.14
N VAL A 57 12.48 13.97 -6.32
CA VAL A 57 11.79 13.16 -5.30
C VAL A 57 12.50 11.83 -5.12
N ALA A 58 12.63 11.38 -3.88
CA ALA A 58 13.02 10.00 -3.57
C ALA A 58 12.08 9.39 -2.52
N ALA A 59 11.74 8.11 -2.70
CA ALA A 59 10.97 7.34 -1.75
C ALA A 59 11.89 6.37 -0.98
N PHE A 60 11.68 6.29 0.33
CA PHE A 60 12.43 5.45 1.25
C PHE A 60 11.46 4.47 1.90
N ASP A 61 11.79 3.18 1.86
CA ASP A 61 11.00 2.14 2.51
C ASP A 61 11.93 1.16 3.21
N ALA A 62 11.43 0.55 4.29
CA ALA A 62 12.15 -0.48 5.03
C ALA A 62 12.07 -1.85 4.32
N MET A 63 11.11 -2.02 3.42
CA MET A 63 10.88 -3.23 2.61
C MET A 63 11.02 -2.92 1.12
N ASN A 64 10.69 -3.89 0.25
CA ASN A 64 10.61 -3.65 -1.18
C ASN A 64 9.39 -2.77 -1.53
N PRO A 65 9.42 -2.01 -2.65
CA PRO A 65 8.30 -1.20 -3.08
C PRO A 65 7.00 -2.00 -3.17
N GLY A 66 5.94 -1.45 -2.57
CA GLY A 66 4.62 -2.06 -2.54
C GLY A 66 4.47 -3.29 -1.65
N GLU A 67 5.55 -3.83 -1.06
CA GLU A 67 5.53 -5.11 -0.35
C GLU A 67 4.51 -5.13 0.79
N GLY A 68 4.33 -4.01 1.52
CA GLY A 68 3.35 -3.89 2.61
C GLY A 68 1.88 -3.96 2.19
N ALA A 69 1.03 -3.15 2.85
CA ALA A 69 -0.42 -3.18 2.64
C ALA A 69 -0.85 -2.94 1.17
N SER A 70 -0.05 -2.24 0.38
CA SER A 70 -0.39 -1.88 -1.00
C SER A 70 -0.48 -3.08 -1.96
N THR A 71 0.23 -4.17 -1.71
CA THR A 71 0.10 -5.42 -2.49
C THR A 71 -0.45 -6.57 -1.65
N ARG A 72 -0.94 -6.31 -0.42
CA ARG A 72 -1.58 -7.28 0.47
C ARG A 72 -3.04 -6.97 0.77
N ASN A 73 -3.54 -5.81 0.35
CA ASN A 73 -4.94 -5.43 0.57
C ASN A 73 -5.90 -6.28 -0.29
N GLY A 74 -7.17 -6.33 0.12
CA GLY A 74 -8.24 -7.06 -0.58
C GLY A 74 -8.81 -6.37 -1.82
N GLY A 75 -8.11 -5.39 -2.42
CA GLY A 75 -8.57 -4.70 -3.64
C GLY A 75 -9.71 -3.70 -3.44
N ILE A 76 -9.90 -3.22 -2.21
CA ILE A 76 -10.95 -2.24 -1.89
C ILE A 76 -10.60 -0.89 -2.51
N THR A 77 -11.38 -0.47 -3.49
CA THR A 77 -11.24 0.84 -4.18
C THR A 77 -12.36 1.81 -3.84
N SER A 78 -13.23 1.47 -2.88
CA SER A 78 -14.35 2.30 -2.45
C SER A 78 -14.20 2.74 -1.00
N GLY A 79 -14.53 4.00 -0.71
CA GLY A 79 -14.66 4.51 0.65
C GLY A 79 -15.92 4.00 1.37
N SER A 80 -16.88 3.43 0.64
CA SER A 80 -18.22 3.14 1.15
C SER A 80 -18.35 1.83 1.95
N ILE A 81 -17.24 1.13 2.20
CA ILE A 81 -17.27 -0.17 2.90
C ILE A 81 -17.45 0.03 4.41
N ARG A 82 -17.06 1.20 4.94
CA ARG A 82 -17.34 1.57 6.33
C ARG A 82 -18.38 2.67 6.36
N LEU A 83 -19.51 2.36 7.01
CA LEU A 83 -20.50 3.37 7.37
C LEU A 83 -19.88 4.32 8.40
N ASP A 84 -20.18 5.61 8.29
CA ASP A 84 -19.79 6.56 9.32
C ASP A 84 -20.52 6.27 10.64
N TYR A 85 -19.93 6.74 11.74
CA TYR A 85 -20.45 6.55 13.09
C TYR A 85 -21.91 7.02 13.22
N ALA A 86 -22.25 8.17 12.63
CA ALA A 86 -23.60 8.70 12.65
C ALA A 86 -24.61 7.77 11.97
N THR A 87 -24.20 7.12 10.88
CA THR A 87 -25.03 6.18 10.12
C THR A 87 -25.18 4.85 10.86
N ILE A 88 -24.13 4.35 11.51
CA ILE A 88 -24.21 3.14 12.35
C ILE A 88 -25.10 3.40 13.57
N THR A 89 -24.88 4.51 14.27
CA THR A 89 -25.68 4.94 15.43
C THR A 89 -27.16 5.05 15.08
N ARG A 90 -27.50 5.71 13.97
CA ARG A 90 -28.89 5.86 13.51
C ARG A 90 -29.56 4.51 13.21
N ARG A 91 -28.82 3.54 12.67
CA ARG A 91 -29.38 2.23 12.26
C ARG A 91 -29.47 1.23 13.41
N PHE A 92 -28.51 1.25 14.33
CA PHE A 92 -28.29 0.16 15.27
C PHE A 92 -28.24 0.60 16.75
N GLY A 93 -28.26 1.90 17.02
CA GLY A 93 -28.14 2.48 18.36
C GLY A 93 -26.69 2.73 18.78
N GLU A 94 -26.51 3.62 19.76
CA GLU A 94 -25.21 4.05 20.30
C GLU A 94 -24.36 2.86 20.79
N GLU A 95 -24.98 1.93 21.51
CA GLU A 95 -24.30 0.77 22.12
C GLU A 95 -23.61 -0.12 21.07
N LYS A 96 -24.21 -0.25 19.87
CA LYS A 96 -23.67 -1.07 18.78
C LYS A 96 -22.75 -0.28 17.84
N ALA A 97 -22.65 1.03 18.03
CA ALA A 97 -21.87 1.93 17.17
C ALA A 97 -20.44 2.20 17.68
N MET A 98 -20.19 1.94 18.96
CA MET A 98 -18.84 1.96 19.57
C MET A 98 -18.12 0.63 19.36
#